data_AF-R8WV36-F1
#
_entry.id   AF-R8WV36-F1
#
_cell.length_a   1.000
_cell.length_b   1.000
_cell.length_c   1.000
_cell.angle_alpha   90.00
_cell.angle_beta   90.00
_cell.angle_gamma   90.00
#
_symmetry.space_group_name_H-M   'P 1'
#
loop_
_entity.id
_entity.type
_entity.pdbx_description
1 polymer ?
#
loop_
_entity_poly.entity_id
_entity_poly.type
_entity_poly.pdbx_seq_one_letter_code
_entity_poly.pdbx_strand_id
1 'polypeptide(L)'
;MNDTKINDINDKLITSIYTARSDRVLFEKDIVNKLPDDYKFLFKYKNFDINQLISLSEGNYKQVLTILITKQTAESVKGGWFINRFIDRPYFYILILSVHPESKVKVNGIAKYTAVKILRKNRYLFDIARKIYNRMRG
;
A
#
# COMPACT_ATOMS: atom_id res chain seq x y z
N MET A 1 24.12 -14.01 39.35
CA MET A 1 24.36 -14.69 38.06
C MET A 1 23.13 -14.74 37.13
N ASN A 2 21.89 -14.56 37.63
CA ASN A 2 20.71 -14.43 36.76
C ASN A 2 20.55 -13.00 36.20
N ASP A 3 20.86 -11.97 36.99
CA ASP A 3 20.67 -10.58 36.57
C ASP A 3 21.56 -10.17 35.40
N THR A 4 22.79 -10.69 35.34
CA THR A 4 23.71 -10.45 34.20
C THR A 4 23.21 -11.08 32.91
N LYS A 5 22.57 -12.26 32.96
CA LYS A 5 21.95 -12.89 31.78
C LYS A 5 20.69 -12.15 31.32
N ILE A 6 19.90 -11.63 32.26
CA ILE A 6 18.70 -10.85 31.95
C ILE A 6 19.09 -9.51 31.32
N ASN A 7 20.13 -8.85 31.83
CA ASN A 7 20.64 -7.61 31.27
C ASN A 7 21.20 -7.82 29.85
N ASP A 8 21.97 -8.88 29.61
CA ASP A 8 22.47 -9.24 28.27
C ASP A 8 21.33 -9.49 27.25
N ILE A 9 20.24 -10.13 27.68
CA ILE A 9 19.07 -10.37 26.84
C ILE A 9 18.33 -9.06 26.56
N ASN A 10 18.19 -8.19 27.56
CA ASN A 10 17.58 -6.88 27.39
C ASN A 10 18.39 -6.00 26.44
N ASP A 11 19.71 -5.98 26.54
CA ASP A 11 20.57 -5.21 25.66
C ASP A 11 20.47 -5.73 24.22
N LYS A 12 20.46 -7.05 24.02
CA LYS A 12 20.23 -7.65 22.68
C LYS A 12 18.87 -7.29 22.11
N LEU A 13 17.81 -7.30 22.93
CA LEU A 13 16.47 -6.89 22.50
C LEU A 13 16.46 -5.41 22.11
N ILE A 14 17.05 -4.54 22.93
CA ILE A 14 17.15 -3.10 22.67
C ILE A 14 17.90 -2.86 21.36
N THR A 15 19.07 -3.48 21.18
CA THR A 15 19.84 -3.38 19.93
C THR A 15 19.02 -3.86 18.73
N SER A 16 18.34 -5.01 18.82
CA SER A 16 17.52 -5.52 17.72
C SER A 16 16.36 -4.58 17.35
N ILE A 17 15.75 -3.93 18.35
CA ILE A 17 14.69 -2.93 18.14
C ILE A 17 15.26 -1.70 17.44
N TYR A 18 16.45 -1.22 17.87
CA TYR A 18 17.10 -0.08 17.24
C TYR A 18 17.48 -0.36 15.78
N THR A 19 18.09 -1.52 15.50
CA THR A 19 18.42 -1.93 14.13
C THR A 19 17.15 -1.99 13.26
N ALA A 20 16.10 -2.66 13.72
CA ALA A 20 14.85 -2.76 12.97
C ALA A 20 14.17 -1.40 12.74
N ARG A 21 14.32 -0.43 13.66
CA ARG A 21 13.83 0.94 13.46
C ARG A 21 14.64 1.68 12.41
N SER A 22 15.97 1.60 12.48
CA SER A 22 16.86 2.22 11.50
C SER A 22 16.60 1.68 10.09
N ASP A 23 16.46 0.36 9.95
CA ASP A 23 16.16 -0.27 8.66
C ASP A 23 14.83 0.19 8.08
N ARG A 24 13.79 0.34 8.93
CA ARG A 24 12.49 0.90 8.50
C ARG A 24 12.61 2.33 8.03
N VAL A 25 13.37 3.17 8.74
CA VAL A 25 13.57 4.57 8.36
C VAL A 25 14.31 4.68 7.03
N LEU A 26 15.34 3.86 6.82
CA LEU A 26 16.07 3.80 5.56
C LEU A 26 15.15 3.37 4.41
N PHE A 27 14.38 2.29 4.62
CA PHE A 27 13.43 1.80 3.64
C PHE A 27 12.35 2.84 3.28
N GLU A 28 11.76 3.51 4.28
CA GLU A 28 10.79 4.57 4.03
C GLU A 28 11.41 5.74 3.25
N LYS A 29 12.65 6.13 3.60
CA LYS A 29 13.36 7.20 2.90
C LYS A 29 13.62 6.84 1.43
N ASP A 30 14.03 5.61 1.14
CA ASP A 30 14.24 5.13 -0.22
C ASP A 30 12.95 5.14 -1.05
N ILE A 31 11.82 4.79 -0.44
CA ILE A 31 10.52 4.84 -1.10
C ILE A 31 10.08 6.28 -1.36
N VAL A 32 10.23 7.17 -0.38
CA VAL A 32 9.89 8.59 -0.53
C VAL A 32 10.75 9.25 -1.61
N ASN A 33 12.02 8.85 -1.73
CA ASN A 33 12.91 9.36 -2.78
C ASN A 33 12.47 8.97 -4.21
N LYS A 34 11.66 7.91 -4.36
CA LYS A 34 11.06 7.52 -5.64
C LYS A 34 9.82 8.35 -6.02
N LEU A 35 9.35 9.25 -5.15
CA LEU A 35 8.33 10.23 -5.49
C LEU A 35 8.98 11.51 -6.05
N PRO A 36 8.36 12.16 -7.05
CA PRO A 36 8.64 13.55 -7.39
C PRO A 36 8.56 14.44 -6.14
N ASP A 37 9.38 15.49 -6.10
CA ASP A 37 9.49 16.37 -4.92
C ASP A 37 8.14 16.95 -4.50
N ASP A 38 7.33 17.33 -5.48
CA ASP A 38 5.97 17.87 -5.31
C ASP A 38 5.00 16.87 -4.65
N TYR A 39 5.31 15.57 -4.63
CA TYR A 39 4.45 14.55 -4.05
C TYR A 39 5.01 13.92 -2.76
N LYS A 40 6.24 14.26 -2.36
CA LYS A 40 6.87 13.69 -1.14
C LYS A 40 6.08 13.99 0.12
N PHE A 41 5.50 15.20 0.21
CA PHE A 41 4.70 15.59 1.38
C PHE A 41 3.44 14.71 1.53
N LEU A 42 2.88 14.22 0.42
CA LEU A 42 1.69 13.37 0.40
C LEU A 42 1.96 11.98 1.01
N PHE A 43 3.22 11.56 1.13
CA PHE A 43 3.57 10.25 1.68
C PHE A 43 3.10 10.07 3.14
N LYS A 44 3.04 11.15 3.92
CA LYS A 44 2.63 11.09 5.34
C LYS A 44 1.14 10.82 5.55
N TYR A 45 0.32 11.02 4.51
CA TYR A 45 -1.13 10.88 4.63
C TYR A 45 -1.55 9.41 4.67
N LYS A 46 -2.53 9.14 5.55
CA LYS A 46 -3.17 7.83 5.73
C LYS A 46 -4.57 7.76 5.12
N ASN A 47 -5.13 8.89 4.72
CA ASN A 47 -6.45 9.00 4.12
C ASN A 47 -6.35 9.86 2.87
N PHE A 48 -7.02 9.45 1.81
CA PHE A 48 -7.14 10.21 0.57
C PHE A 48 -8.57 10.21 0.08
N ASP A 49 -9.01 11.29 -0.54
CA ASP A 49 -10.19 11.25 -1.39
C ASP A 49 -9.82 10.68 -2.77
N ILE A 50 -10.71 9.90 -3.37
CA ILE A 50 -10.46 9.32 -4.69
C ILE A 50 -10.23 10.39 -5.76
N ASN A 51 -10.93 11.54 -5.67
CA ASN A 51 -10.76 12.64 -6.62
C ASN A 51 -9.38 13.28 -6.51
N GLN A 52 -8.82 13.35 -5.29
CA GLN A 52 -7.43 13.82 -5.09
C GLN A 52 -6.42 12.88 -5.72
N LEU A 53 -6.66 11.56 -5.68
CA LEU A 53 -5.78 10.60 -6.34
C LEU A 53 -5.93 10.64 -7.87
N ILE A 54 -7.15 10.88 -8.38
CA ILE A 54 -7.40 11.04 -9.81
C ILE A 54 -6.70 12.30 -10.34
N SER A 55 -6.72 13.42 -9.61
CA SER A 55 -6.03 14.64 -10.04
C SER A 55 -4.50 14.48 -10.10
N LEU A 56 -3.93 13.48 -9.41
CA LEU A 56 -2.51 13.13 -9.48
C LEU A 56 -2.19 12.19 -10.64
N SER A 57 -3.18 11.85 -11.47
CA SER A 57 -3.07 10.87 -12.55
C SER A 57 -2.60 11.48 -13.88
N GLU A 58 -1.59 12.34 -13.84
CA GLU A 58 -0.96 12.92 -15.03
C GLU A 58 0.35 12.19 -15.37
N GLY A 59 0.60 11.95 -16.66
CA GLY A 59 1.82 11.28 -17.13
C GLY A 59 1.98 9.84 -16.58
N ASN A 60 3.19 9.49 -16.13
CA ASN A 60 3.47 8.16 -15.55
C ASN A 60 3.09 8.11 -14.05
N TYR A 61 1.79 8.24 -13.79
CA TYR A 61 1.23 8.30 -12.43
C TYR A 61 1.28 6.97 -11.68
N LYS A 62 1.58 5.85 -12.36
CA LYS A 62 1.64 4.50 -11.79
C LYS A 62 2.47 4.46 -10.53
N GLN A 63 3.68 5.00 -10.60
CA GLN A 63 4.63 4.92 -9.50
C GLN A 63 4.18 5.78 -8.32
N VAL A 64 3.70 7.00 -8.61
CA VAL A 64 3.19 7.94 -7.60
C VAL A 64 2.01 7.33 -6.85
N LEU A 65 0.96 6.91 -7.54
CA LEU A 65 -0.24 6.36 -6.90
C LEU A 65 0.05 5.08 -6.13
N THR A 66 0.91 4.21 -6.66
CA THR A 66 1.26 2.97 -5.97
C THR A 66 1.99 3.26 -4.67
N ILE A 67 2.98 4.16 -4.69
CA ILE A 67 3.70 4.57 -3.48
C ILE A 67 2.76 5.25 -2.50
N LEU A 68 1.91 6.17 -2.95
CA LEU A 68 1.01 6.90 -2.04
C LEU A 68 0.00 5.96 -1.36
N ILE A 69 -0.51 4.94 -2.07
CA ILE A 69 -1.54 4.02 -1.56
C ILE A 69 -0.94 2.86 -0.74
N THR A 70 0.12 2.24 -1.23
CA THR A 70 0.70 1.01 -0.64
C THR A 70 1.93 1.27 0.22
N LYS A 71 2.51 2.48 0.14
CA LYS A 71 3.80 2.84 0.76
C LYS A 71 4.91 1.89 0.33
N GLN A 72 4.85 1.46 -0.93
CA GLN A 72 5.73 0.50 -1.57
C GLN A 72 5.94 0.89 -3.04
N THR A 73 6.99 0.38 -3.66
CA THR A 73 7.26 0.64 -5.08
C THR A 73 6.35 -0.21 -5.95
N ALA A 74 6.08 0.23 -7.18
CA ALA A 74 5.21 -0.53 -8.08
C ALA A 74 5.75 -1.93 -8.43
N GLU A 75 7.06 -2.15 -8.28
CA GLU A 75 7.75 -3.42 -8.49
C GLU A 75 7.56 -4.39 -7.31
N SER A 76 7.41 -3.87 -6.08
CA SER A 76 7.31 -4.71 -4.88
C SER A 76 5.87 -5.13 -4.56
N VAL A 77 4.87 -4.51 -5.20
CA VAL A 77 3.46 -4.85 -4.99
C VAL A 77 3.15 -6.23 -5.57
N LYS A 78 2.72 -7.15 -4.71
CA LYS A 78 2.30 -8.49 -5.14
C LYS A 78 1.13 -8.42 -6.11
N GLY A 79 1.19 -9.19 -7.18
CA GLY A 79 0.14 -9.16 -8.21
C GLY A 79 0.09 -7.84 -9.00
N GLY A 80 1.14 -7.00 -8.93
CA GLY A 80 1.24 -5.73 -9.65
C GLY A 80 1.00 -5.86 -11.15
N TRP A 81 1.34 -7.00 -11.78
CA TRP A 81 1.02 -7.24 -13.21
C TRP A 81 -0.47 -7.10 -13.51
N PHE A 82 -1.33 -7.56 -12.59
CA PHE A 82 -2.78 -7.57 -12.80
C PHE A 82 -3.34 -6.16 -12.65
N ILE A 83 -2.85 -5.43 -11.65
CA ILE A 83 -3.22 -4.03 -11.40
C ILE A 83 -2.79 -3.16 -12.58
N ASN A 84 -1.59 -3.40 -13.12
CA ASN A 84 -1.03 -2.67 -14.26
C ASN A 84 -1.87 -2.79 -15.54
N ARG A 85 -2.73 -3.79 -15.69
CA ARG A 85 -3.68 -3.86 -16.83
C ARG A 85 -4.69 -2.72 -16.84
N PHE A 86 -4.85 -2.01 -15.73
CA PHE A 86 -5.78 -0.89 -15.58
C PHE A 86 -5.06 0.47 -15.58
N ILE A 87 -3.78 0.52 -15.98
CA ILE A 87 -2.97 1.75 -16.01
C ILE A 87 -3.51 2.82 -16.99
N ASP A 88 -4.33 2.45 -17.97
CA ASP A 88 -4.96 3.44 -18.86
C ASP A 88 -6.29 3.97 -18.26
N ARG A 89 -6.68 3.46 -17.08
CA ARG A 89 -7.94 3.75 -16.42
C ARG A 89 -7.69 4.14 -14.95
N PRO A 90 -7.29 5.40 -14.68
CA PRO A 90 -6.82 5.83 -13.36
C PRO A 90 -7.79 5.49 -12.23
N TYR A 91 -9.09 5.69 -12.47
CA TYR A 91 -10.14 5.36 -11.51
C TYR A 91 -10.15 3.87 -11.10
N PHE A 92 -10.03 2.96 -12.06
CA PHE A 92 -9.98 1.52 -11.78
C PHE A 92 -8.65 1.13 -11.13
N TYR A 93 -7.54 1.72 -11.58
CA TYR A 93 -6.22 1.53 -11.00
C TYR A 93 -6.22 1.87 -9.49
N ILE A 94 -6.72 3.06 -9.14
CA ILE A 94 -6.85 3.54 -7.76
C ILE A 94 -7.79 2.64 -6.97
N LEU A 95 -8.95 2.26 -7.52
CA LEU A 95 -9.89 1.38 -6.83
C LEU A 95 -9.27 0.02 -6.49
N ILE A 96 -8.62 -0.62 -7.46
CA ILE A 96 -7.98 -1.93 -7.25
C ILE A 96 -6.85 -1.82 -6.22
N LEU A 97 -6.00 -0.80 -6.31
CA LEU A 97 -4.97 -0.55 -5.30
C LEU A 97 -5.57 -0.30 -3.92
N SER A 98 -6.68 0.43 -3.84
CA SER A 98 -7.32 0.79 -2.57
C SER A 98 -7.90 -0.40 -1.81
N VAL A 99 -8.28 -1.47 -2.51
CA VAL A 99 -8.80 -2.72 -1.94
C VAL A 99 -7.73 -3.80 -1.85
N HIS A 100 -6.52 -3.54 -2.34
CA HIS A 100 -5.40 -4.47 -2.28
C HIS A 100 -4.97 -4.74 -0.83
N PRO A 101 -4.56 -5.97 -0.46
CA PRO A 101 -4.11 -6.28 0.90
C PRO A 101 -2.95 -5.41 1.39
N GLU A 102 -2.11 -4.96 0.47
CA GLU A 102 -0.94 -4.14 0.78
C GLU A 102 -1.26 -2.64 0.84
N SER A 103 -2.52 -2.24 0.62
CA SER A 103 -2.96 -0.87 0.83
C SER A 103 -2.73 -0.45 2.28
N LYS A 104 -2.06 0.70 2.47
CA LYS A 104 -1.78 1.29 3.78
C LYS A 104 -2.56 2.56 4.04
N VAL A 105 -3.32 3.02 3.05
CA VAL A 105 -4.16 4.22 3.16
C VAL A 105 -5.61 3.89 2.95
N LYS A 106 -6.47 4.66 3.59
CA LYS A 106 -7.91 4.60 3.37
C LYS A 106 -8.27 5.57 2.25
N VAL A 107 -8.68 5.02 1.11
CA VAL A 107 -9.28 5.83 0.03
C VAL A 107 -10.77 5.97 0.30
N ASN A 108 -11.23 7.21 0.41
CA ASN A 108 -12.62 7.61 0.59
C ASN A 108 -13.20 8.11 -0.74
N GLY A 109 -14.52 8.00 -0.90
CA GLY A 109 -15.23 8.42 -2.12
C GLY A 109 -16.42 7.51 -2.44
N ILE A 110 -17.48 8.10 -3.00
CA ILE A 110 -18.76 7.45 -3.34
C ILE A 110 -18.54 6.19 -4.21
N ALA A 111 -17.54 6.27 -5.08
CA ALA A 111 -16.97 5.21 -5.91
C ALA A 111 -16.76 3.85 -5.20
N LYS A 112 -16.13 3.87 -4.02
CA LYS A 112 -15.82 2.67 -3.23
C LYS A 112 -17.10 2.00 -2.73
N TYR A 113 -18.08 2.81 -2.34
CA TYR A 113 -19.40 2.33 -1.96
C TYR A 113 -20.09 1.66 -3.13
N THR A 114 -20.03 2.23 -4.33
CA THR A 114 -20.68 1.66 -5.53
C THR A 114 -19.99 0.37 -5.97
N ALA A 115 -18.65 0.32 -6.01
CA ALA A 115 -17.90 -0.90 -6.37
C ALA A 115 -18.14 -2.05 -5.39
N VAL A 116 -18.11 -1.78 -4.07
CA VAL A 116 -18.45 -2.79 -3.05
C VAL A 116 -19.93 -3.20 -3.15
N LYS A 117 -20.84 -2.27 -3.42
CA LYS A 117 -22.28 -2.56 -3.59
C LYS A 117 -22.55 -3.40 -4.84
N ILE A 118 -21.83 -3.17 -5.94
CA ILE A 118 -21.89 -3.99 -7.17
C ILE A 118 -21.31 -5.38 -6.91
N LEU A 119 -20.14 -5.48 -6.28
CA LEU A 119 -19.51 -6.75 -5.93
C LEU A 119 -20.37 -7.58 -4.96
N ARG A 120 -20.99 -6.95 -3.95
CA ARG A 120 -21.91 -7.62 -3.03
C ARG A 120 -23.20 -8.10 -3.70
N LYS A 121 -23.67 -7.40 -4.74
CA LYS A 121 -24.84 -7.81 -5.52
C LYS A 121 -24.55 -8.96 -6.48
N ASN A 122 -23.29 -9.22 -6.82
CA ASN A 122 -22.92 -10.26 -7.77
C ASN A 122 -22.04 -11.33 -7.12
N ARG A 123 -22.71 -12.39 -6.63
CA ARG A 123 -22.10 -13.51 -5.87
C ARG A 123 -20.93 -14.16 -6.60
N TYR A 124 -21.03 -14.27 -7.92
CA TYR A 124 -19.98 -14.86 -8.77
C TYR A 124 -18.68 -14.03 -8.76
N LEU A 125 -18.78 -12.71 -8.91
CA LEU A 125 -17.63 -11.81 -8.85
C LEU A 125 -16.99 -11.79 -7.45
N PHE A 126 -17.82 -11.85 -6.41
CA PHE A 126 -17.33 -11.92 -5.03
C PHE A 126 -16.56 -13.22 -4.76
N ASP A 127 -17.07 -14.36 -5.23
CA ASP A 127 -16.40 -15.66 -5.07
C ASP A 127 -15.11 -15.76 -5.88
N ILE A 128 -15.06 -15.14 -7.07
CA ILE A 128 -13.82 -15.00 -7.85
C ILE A 128 -12.80 -14.13 -7.11
N ALA A 129 -13.21 -12.95 -6.65
CA ALA A 129 -12.33 -12.06 -5.90
C ALA A 129 -11.79 -12.74 -4.63
N ARG A 130 -12.64 -13.50 -3.93
CA ARG A 130 -12.28 -14.28 -2.75
C ARG A 130 -11.30 -15.41 -3.09
N LYS A 131 -11.52 -16.16 -4.18
CA LYS A 131 -10.59 -17.19 -4.66
C LYS A 131 -9.23 -16.61 -5.01
N ILE A 132 -9.19 -15.49 -5.73
CA ILE A 132 -7.94 -14.80 -6.10
C ILE A 132 -7.22 -14.32 -4.83
N TYR A 133 -7.94 -13.70 -3.90
CA TYR A 133 -7.40 -13.23 -2.63
C TYR A 133 -6.78 -14.36 -1.79
N ASN A 134 -7.50 -15.47 -1.61
CA ASN A 134 -7.01 -16.62 -0.84
C ASN A 134 -5.79 -17.28 -1.50
N ARG A 135 -5.68 -17.24 -2.82
CA ARG A 135 -4.54 -17.79 -3.55
C ARG A 135 -3.28 -16.93 -3.46
N MET A 136 -3.44 -15.60 -3.33
CA MET A 136 -2.32 -14.67 -3.15
C MET A 136 -1.81 -14.58 -1.72
N ARG A 137 -2.66 -14.95 -0.74
CA ARG A 137 -2.35 -14.90 0.70
C ARG A 137 -1.78 -16.22 1.25
N GLY A 138 -1.39 -17.15 0.35
CA GLY A 138 -0.81 -18.45 0.70
C GLY A 138 0.16 -18.38 1.88
#